data_AF-A0A2N1NC70-F1
#
_entry.id   AF-A0A2N1NC70-F1
#
_cell.length_a   1.000
_cell.length_b   1.000
_cell.length_c   1.000
_cell.angle_alpha   90.00
_cell.angle_beta   90.00
_cell.angle_gamma   90.00
#
_symmetry.space_group_name_H-M   'P 1'
#
loop_
_entity.id
_entity.type
_entity.pdbx_description
1 polymer ?
#
loop_
_entity_poly.entity_id
_entity_poly.type
_entity_poly.pdbx_seq_one_letter_code
_entity_poly.pdbx_strand_id
1 'polypeptide(L)'
;MLRELHDAKNIVQMIDAYPLQLIIVCECALYDLEIFLHHQNNIQRKEEKGNIIKDVVSGLSELQKHNIVHTELAPKNIMYFQEKDGYTESWKLIDFDTACVVGSYYSYYTKIQMNYSAPEVIKAYEKKIKIKADFAMDMFSFGLILYLLETGDFIKNSFFLLKVY
;
A
#
# COMPACT_ATOMS: atom_id res chain seq x y z
N MET A 1 -5.53 14.72 -0.17
CA MET A 1 -5.54 13.26 -0.42
C MET A 1 -6.66 12.54 0.29
N LEU A 2 -6.59 12.19 1.59
CA LEU A 2 -7.68 11.39 2.21
C LEU A 2 -9.08 12.01 2.08
N ARG A 3 -9.19 13.35 2.12
CA ARG A 3 -10.46 14.06 1.85
C ARG A 3 -10.96 13.91 0.41
N GLU A 4 -10.06 13.79 -0.56
CA GLU A 4 -10.41 13.58 -1.97
C GLU A 4 -10.89 12.15 -2.23
N LEU A 5 -10.46 11.20 -1.40
CA LEU A 5 -10.79 9.77 -1.49
C LEU A 5 -11.96 9.37 -0.59
N HIS A 6 -12.82 10.33 -0.24
CA HIS A 6 -14.05 10.05 0.50
C HIS A 6 -14.92 9.05 -0.28
N ASP A 7 -15.59 8.15 0.44
CA ASP A 7 -16.45 7.09 -0.10
C ASP A 7 -15.74 6.00 -0.94
N ALA A 8 -14.42 6.09 -1.11
CA ALA A 8 -13.63 5.03 -1.75
C ALA A 8 -13.58 3.79 -0.85
N LYS A 9 -14.36 2.75 -1.20
CA LYS A 9 -14.55 1.54 -0.38
C LYS A 9 -13.24 0.91 0.13
N ASN A 10 -12.25 0.78 -0.75
CA ASN A 10 -10.99 0.08 -0.45
C ASN A 10 -9.85 1.03 -0.02
N ILE A 11 -10.21 2.23 0.45
CA ILE A 11 -9.31 3.22 1.04
C ILE A 11 -9.82 3.55 2.44
N VAL A 12 -8.91 3.69 3.39
CA VAL A 12 -9.27 4.09 4.76
C VAL A 12 -10.01 5.43 4.78
N GLN A 13 -11.12 5.46 5.51
CA GLN A 13 -11.96 6.65 5.64
C GLN A 13 -11.56 7.47 6.86
N MET A 14 -11.33 8.77 6.63
CA MET A 14 -11.08 9.75 7.68
C MET A 14 -12.42 10.18 8.30
N ILE A 15 -12.58 9.94 9.59
CA ILE A 15 -13.77 10.30 10.38
C ILE A 15 -13.67 11.76 10.85
N ASP A 16 -12.50 12.16 11.33
CA ASP A 16 -12.28 13.50 11.87
C ASP A 16 -10.81 13.92 11.74
N ALA A 17 -10.53 15.21 11.85
CA ALA A 17 -9.18 15.75 11.82
C ALA A 17 -9.04 16.98 12.72
N TYR A 18 -7.93 17.02 13.47
CA TYR A 18 -7.54 18.12 14.35
C TYR A 18 -6.18 18.66 13.88
N PRO A 19 -6.15 19.56 12.89
CA PRO A 19 -4.90 19.94 12.21
C PRO A 19 -3.90 20.65 13.12
N LEU A 20 -4.37 21.39 14.12
CA LEU A 20 -3.51 22.08 15.09
C LEU A 20 -2.73 21.10 15.98
N GLN A 21 -3.28 19.90 16.19
CA GLN A 21 -2.69 18.85 17.00
C GLN A 21 -2.02 17.76 16.16
N LEU A 22 -2.08 17.85 14.82
CA LEU A 22 -1.63 16.80 13.90
C LEU A 22 -2.28 15.44 14.17
N ILE A 23 -3.57 15.44 14.54
CA ILE A 23 -4.33 14.21 14.82
C ILE A 23 -5.31 13.97 13.67
N ILE A 24 -5.30 12.75 13.15
CA ILE A 24 -6.27 12.25 12.18
C ILE A 24 -6.99 11.07 12.84
N VAL A 25 -8.32 11.09 12.81
CA VAL A 25 -9.17 10.01 13.30
C VAL A 25 -9.70 9.26 12.09
N CYS A 26 -9.45 7.96 12.02
CA CYS A 26 -9.89 7.08 10.95
C CYS A 26 -10.79 5.97 11.48
N GLU A 27 -11.46 5.26 10.58
CA GLU A 27 -12.05 3.95 10.91
C GLU A 27 -11.00 2.98 11.47
N CYS A 28 -11.46 2.04 12.30
CA CYS A 28 -10.61 1.09 13.02
C CYS A 28 -10.50 -0.23 12.26
N ALA A 29 -9.28 -0.66 11.95
CA ALA A 29 -8.99 -1.96 11.38
C ALA A 29 -8.86 -3.04 12.46
N LEU A 30 -9.05 -4.30 12.08
CA LEU A 30 -8.83 -5.45 12.96
C LEU A 30 -7.37 -5.90 12.98
N TYR A 31 -6.74 -5.99 11.81
CA TYR A 31 -5.36 -6.41 11.63
C TYR A 31 -4.84 -6.02 10.25
N ASP A 32 -3.51 -6.02 10.08
CA ASP A 32 -2.85 -5.84 8.78
C ASP A 32 -2.59 -7.18 8.07
N LEU A 33 -2.16 -7.09 6.80
CA LEU A 33 -1.89 -8.26 5.97
C LEU A 33 -0.70 -9.10 6.48
N GLU A 34 0.28 -8.52 7.18
CA GLU A 34 1.40 -9.28 7.76
C GLU A 34 0.90 -10.17 8.90
N ILE A 35 0.07 -9.62 9.79
CA ILE A 35 -0.57 -10.37 10.87
C ILE A 35 -1.43 -11.49 10.29
N PHE A 36 -2.22 -11.23 9.25
CA PHE A 36 -3.00 -12.26 8.56
C PHE A 36 -2.11 -13.37 8.02
N LEU A 37 -1.06 -13.05 7.27
CA LEU A 37 -0.20 -14.05 6.66
C LEU A 37 0.58 -14.90 7.68
N HIS A 38 0.89 -14.35 8.85
CA HIS A 38 1.60 -15.05 9.92
C HIS A 38 0.72 -16.07 10.66
N HIS A 39 -0.60 -15.82 10.79
CA HIS A 39 -1.50 -16.65 11.59
C HIS A 39 -2.31 -17.67 10.78
N GLN A 40 -2.35 -17.53 9.45
CA GLN A 40 -3.21 -18.33 8.58
C GLN A 40 -2.44 -19.46 7.90
N ASN A 41 -3.09 -20.61 7.75
CA ASN A 41 -2.54 -21.73 7.00
C ASN A 41 -2.69 -21.52 5.48
N ASN A 42 -2.08 -22.41 4.69
CA ASN A 42 -2.10 -22.32 3.22
C ASN A 42 -3.52 -22.38 2.61
N ILE A 43 -4.49 -23.02 3.28
CA ILE A 43 -5.87 -23.12 2.79
C ILE A 43 -6.57 -21.77 2.96
N GLN A 44 -6.53 -21.20 4.17
CA GLN A 44 -7.13 -19.90 4.48
C GLN A 44 -6.54 -18.79 3.62
N ARG A 45 -5.22 -18.79 3.42
CA ARG A 45 -4.57 -17.87 2.50
C ARG A 45 -5.09 -18.02 1.07
N LYS A 46 -5.24 -19.25 0.57
CA LYS A 46 -5.70 -19.51 -0.80
C LYS A 46 -7.14 -19.08 -1.01
N GLU A 47 -8.00 -19.25 -0.01
CA GLU A 47 -9.40 -18.83 -0.02
C GLU A 47 -9.51 -17.30 -0.03
N GLU A 48 -8.74 -16.60 0.80
CA GLU A 48 -8.85 -15.14 0.96
C GLU A 48 -8.03 -14.33 -0.05
N LYS A 49 -7.01 -14.93 -0.68
CA LYS A 49 -6.14 -14.29 -1.67
C LYS A 49 -6.91 -13.54 -2.76
N GLY A 50 -8.00 -14.13 -3.27
CA GLY A 50 -8.81 -13.50 -4.32
C GLY A 50 -9.45 -12.19 -3.85
N ASN A 51 -9.95 -12.16 -2.61
CA ASN A 51 -10.56 -10.97 -1.99
C ASN A 51 -9.52 -9.88 -1.77
N ILE A 52 -8.37 -10.23 -1.18
CA ILE A 52 -7.25 -9.30 -0.97
C ILE A 52 -6.84 -8.63 -2.29
N ILE A 53 -6.59 -9.43 -3.33
CA ILE A 53 -6.16 -8.91 -4.64
C ILE A 53 -7.21 -7.97 -5.23
N LYS A 54 -8.48 -8.39 -5.21
CA LYS A 54 -9.58 -7.59 -5.76
C LYS A 54 -9.70 -6.24 -5.04
N ASP A 55 -9.64 -6.25 -3.73
CA ASP A 55 -9.79 -5.06 -2.90
C ASP A 55 -8.60 -4.10 -3.03
N VAL A 56 -7.36 -4.63 -3.04
CA VAL A 56 -6.15 -3.81 -3.26
C VAL A 56 -6.16 -3.19 -4.66
N VAL A 57 -6.53 -3.95 -5.70
CA VAL A 57 -6.66 -3.42 -7.08
C VAL A 57 -7.73 -2.35 -7.16
N SER A 58 -8.87 -2.54 -6.47
CA SER A 58 -9.93 -1.54 -6.38
C SER A 58 -9.42 -0.25 -5.74
N GLY A 59 -8.69 -0.33 -4.62
CA GLY A 59 -8.05 0.81 -3.97
C GLY A 59 -7.04 1.53 -4.89
N LEU A 60 -6.13 0.78 -5.52
CA LEU A 60 -5.17 1.34 -6.49
C LEU A 60 -5.86 2.00 -7.68
N SER A 61 -6.98 1.45 -8.16
CA SER A 61 -7.78 2.06 -9.22
C SER A 61 -8.37 3.40 -8.79
N GLU A 62 -8.82 3.53 -7.54
CA GLU A 62 -9.27 4.82 -6.99
C GLU A 62 -8.15 5.84 -6.91
N LEU A 63 -6.95 5.44 -6.48
CA LEU A 63 -5.78 6.32 -6.50
C LEU A 63 -5.45 6.79 -7.92
N GLN A 64 -5.52 5.87 -8.89
CA GLN A 64 -5.28 6.18 -10.29
C GLN A 64 -6.26 7.21 -10.85
N LYS A 65 -7.55 7.07 -10.57
CA LYS A 65 -8.59 8.04 -10.99
C LYS A 65 -8.34 9.44 -10.44
N HIS A 66 -7.74 9.54 -9.25
CA HIS A 66 -7.46 10.81 -8.57
C HIS A 66 -6.04 11.34 -8.80
N ASN A 67 -5.24 10.70 -9.66
CA ASN A 67 -3.84 11.06 -9.92
C ASN A 67 -2.96 11.00 -8.66
N ILE A 68 -3.22 10.05 -7.76
CA ILE A 68 -2.47 9.85 -6.51
C ILE A 68 -1.57 8.62 -6.64
N VAL A 69 -0.29 8.75 -6.32
CA VAL A 69 0.65 7.63 -6.14
C VAL A 69 0.87 7.44 -4.65
N HIS A 70 0.67 6.23 -4.14
CA HIS A 70 0.82 5.91 -2.72
C HIS A 70 2.28 5.94 -2.27
N THR A 71 3.20 5.44 -3.08
CA THR A 71 4.68 5.40 -2.91
C THR A 71 5.22 4.54 -1.76
N GLU A 72 4.38 4.10 -0.82
CA GLU A 72 4.75 3.22 0.29
C GLU A 72 3.79 2.03 0.43
N LEU A 73 3.35 1.46 -0.69
CA LEU A 73 2.52 0.26 -0.66
C LEU A 73 3.33 -0.94 -0.11
N ALA A 74 2.85 -1.55 0.96
CA ALA A 74 3.46 -2.70 1.63
C ALA A 74 2.37 -3.50 2.39
N PRO A 75 2.62 -4.77 2.79
CA PRO A 75 1.64 -5.57 3.51
C PRO A 75 1.09 -4.92 4.78
N LYS A 76 1.95 -4.32 5.62
CA LYS A 76 1.52 -3.54 6.80
C LYS A 76 0.58 -2.36 6.50
N ASN A 77 0.55 -1.88 5.25
CA ASN A 77 -0.28 -0.76 4.79
C ASN A 77 -1.56 -1.23 4.09
N ILE A 78 -1.86 -2.52 4.18
CA ILE A 78 -3.10 -3.15 3.73
C ILE A 78 -3.76 -3.74 4.97
N MET A 79 -4.89 -3.18 5.37
CA MET A 79 -5.57 -3.58 6.61
C MET A 79 -6.96 -4.14 6.34
N TYR A 80 -7.37 -5.07 7.20
CA TYR A 80 -8.67 -5.70 7.18
C TYR A 80 -9.66 -4.93 8.06
N PHE A 81 -10.79 -4.57 7.47
CA PHE A 81 -11.87 -3.85 8.13
C PHE A 81 -13.14 -4.69 8.11
N GLN A 82 -13.86 -4.63 9.22
CA GLN A 82 -15.22 -5.12 9.33
C GLN A 82 -16.12 -3.94 9.66
N GLU A 83 -17.16 -3.73 8.86
CA GLU A 83 -18.15 -2.69 9.11
C GLU A 83 -18.99 -3.01 10.36
N LYS A 84 -19.70 -1.99 10.86
CA LYS A 84 -20.51 -2.12 12.08
C LYS A 84 -21.67 -3.10 11.96
N ASP A 85 -22.06 -3.47 10.73
CA ASP A 85 -23.08 -4.49 10.49
C ASP A 85 -22.59 -5.91 10.83
N GLY A 86 -21.29 -6.12 10.97
CA GLY A 86 -20.66 -7.40 11.29
C GLY A 86 -20.60 -8.38 10.10
N TYR A 87 -21.03 -7.97 8.91
CA TYR A 87 -21.10 -8.82 7.72
C TYR A 87 -20.31 -8.26 6.54
N THR A 88 -20.13 -6.94 6.49
CA THR A 88 -19.41 -6.30 5.41
C THR A 88 -17.93 -6.20 5.77
N GLU A 89 -17.10 -6.90 5.02
CA GLU A 89 -15.66 -7.01 5.24
C GLU A 89 -14.92 -6.55 3.99
N SER A 90 -13.77 -5.89 4.18
CA SER A 90 -12.94 -5.46 3.07
C SER A 90 -11.50 -5.19 3.50
N TRP A 91 -10.59 -5.36 2.54
CA TRP A 91 -9.23 -4.87 2.65
C TRP A 91 -9.14 -3.44 2.14
N LYS A 92 -8.42 -2.60 2.87
CA LYS A 92 -8.25 -1.18 2.52
C LYS A 92 -6.79 -0.77 2.58
N LEU A 93 -6.42 0.15 1.69
CA LEU A 93 -5.14 0.85 1.74
C LEU A 93 -5.17 1.90 2.85
N ILE A 94 -4.09 1.96 3.63
CA ILE A 94 -3.87 2.94 4.69
C ILE A 94 -2.53 3.66 4.49
N ASP A 95 -2.23 4.62 5.36
CA ASP A 95 -0.90 5.28 5.45
C ASP A 95 -0.51 6.08 4.19
N PHE A 96 -1.13 7.26 4.06
CA PHE A 96 -0.94 8.18 2.92
C PHE A 96 0.10 9.28 3.20
N ASP A 97 0.94 9.12 4.22
CA ASP A 97 1.88 10.17 4.66
C ASP A 97 2.92 10.55 3.59
N THR A 98 3.28 9.59 2.73
CA THR A 98 4.21 9.78 1.61
C THR A 98 3.54 9.89 0.24
N ALA A 99 2.23 9.69 0.19
CA ALA A 99 1.48 9.74 -1.05
C ALA A 99 1.60 11.13 -1.72
N CYS A 100 1.65 11.14 -3.05
CA CYS A 100 1.87 12.36 -3.82
C CYS A 100 1.11 12.35 -5.15
N VAL A 101 0.92 13.53 -5.74
CA VAL A 101 0.27 13.64 -7.06
C VAL A 101 1.24 13.15 -8.14
N VAL A 102 0.75 12.40 -9.11
CA VAL A 102 1.53 11.93 -10.27
C VAL A 102 2.33 13.08 -10.90
N GLY A 103 3.59 12.82 -11.23
CA GLY A 103 4.50 13.81 -11.81
C GLY A 103 5.17 14.75 -10.79
N SER A 104 4.73 14.75 -9.53
CA SER A 104 5.41 15.48 -8.45
C SER A 104 6.81 14.90 -8.21
N TYR A 105 7.73 15.74 -7.75
CA TYR A 105 9.07 15.29 -7.42
C TYR A 105 9.07 14.52 -6.10
N TYR A 106 9.32 13.21 -6.20
CA TYR A 106 9.59 12.35 -5.07
C TYR A 106 11.05 12.54 -4.65
N SER A 107 11.25 12.95 -3.40
CA SER A 107 12.56 13.33 -2.86
C SER A 107 13.32 12.08 -2.38
N TYR A 108 14.66 12.06 -2.53
CA TYR A 108 15.49 11.01 -1.94
C TYR A 108 15.52 11.03 -0.40
N TYR A 109 15.04 12.10 0.23
CA TYR A 109 14.87 12.17 1.70
C TYR A 109 13.64 11.40 2.19
N THR A 110 12.74 11.01 1.29
CA THR A 110 11.54 10.26 1.64
C THR A 110 11.94 8.85 2.12
N LYS A 111 11.27 8.36 3.15
CA LYS A 111 11.57 7.06 3.78
C LYS A 111 11.43 5.96 2.72
N ILE A 112 12.50 5.21 2.44
CA ILE A 112 12.45 4.13 1.44
C ILE A 112 12.18 2.81 2.13
N GLN A 113 11.13 2.14 1.67
CA GLN A 113 10.86 0.74 1.99
C GLN A 113 11.75 -0.14 1.09
N MET A 114 13.00 -0.41 1.48
CA MET A 114 13.96 -1.17 0.64
C MET A 114 13.39 -2.51 0.10
N ASN A 115 12.45 -3.12 0.82
CA ASN A 115 11.88 -4.41 0.46
C ASN A 115 10.70 -4.31 -0.53
N TYR A 116 10.11 -3.14 -0.72
CA TYR A 116 8.92 -2.94 -1.56
C TYR A 116 9.05 -1.81 -2.59
N SER A 117 10.13 -1.02 -2.54
CA SER A 117 10.32 0.11 -3.46
C SER A 117 10.77 -0.35 -4.85
N ALA A 118 10.24 0.33 -5.87
CA ALA A 118 10.60 0.10 -7.26
C ALA A 118 12.10 0.38 -7.56
N PRO A 119 12.69 -0.31 -8.55
CA PRO A 119 14.11 -0.21 -8.88
C PRO A 119 14.58 1.23 -9.13
N GLU A 120 13.78 2.02 -9.82
CA GLU A 120 14.03 3.42 -10.12
C GLU A 120 14.09 4.30 -8.86
N VAL A 121 13.30 3.98 -7.83
CA VAL A 121 13.27 4.68 -6.54
C VAL A 121 14.57 4.41 -5.79
N ILE A 122 15.00 3.15 -5.76
CA ILE A 122 16.25 2.73 -5.12
C ILE A 122 17.44 3.37 -5.84
N LYS A 123 17.49 3.31 -7.18
CA LYS A 123 18.53 3.95 -7.99
C LYS A 123 18.55 5.47 -7.77
N ALA A 124 17.40 6.12 -7.62
CA ALA A 124 17.31 7.56 -7.35
C ALA A 124 17.88 7.94 -5.99
N TYR A 125 17.58 7.14 -4.97
CA TYR A 125 18.10 7.31 -3.61
C TYR A 125 19.61 7.19 -3.53
N GLU A 126 20.16 6.13 -4.11
CA GLU A 126 21.61 5.89 -4.14
C GLU A 126 22.34 7.05 -4.83
N LYS A 127 21.78 7.56 -5.93
CA LYS A 127 22.33 8.68 -6.69
C LYS A 127 21.97 10.05 -6.10
N LYS A 128 21.15 10.11 -5.05
CA LYS A 128 20.63 11.34 -4.42
C LYS A 128 19.98 12.30 -5.42
N ILE A 129 19.23 11.73 -6.37
CA ILE A 129 18.48 12.49 -7.37
C ILE A 129 16.98 12.43 -7.06
N LYS A 130 16.23 13.40 -7.58
CA LYS A 130 14.77 13.39 -7.54
C LYS A 130 14.24 12.67 -8.78
N ILE A 131 13.19 11.89 -8.60
CA ILE A 131 12.41 11.31 -9.69
C ILE A 131 10.98 11.82 -9.63
N LYS A 132 10.25 11.69 -10.73
CA LYS A 132 8.82 11.99 -10.76
C LYS A 132 8.05 10.76 -10.27
N ALA A 133 7.07 10.98 -9.40
CA ALA A 133 6.16 9.93 -8.97
C ALA A 133 5.34 9.42 -10.16
N ASP A 134 5.24 8.11 -10.28
CA ASP A 134 4.51 7.41 -11.33
C ASP A 134 3.80 6.19 -10.73
N PHE A 135 2.64 5.82 -11.28
CA PHE A 135 1.88 4.65 -10.82
C PHE A 135 2.67 3.35 -10.92
N ALA A 136 3.64 3.25 -11.83
CA ALA A 136 4.51 2.09 -11.95
C ALA A 136 5.24 1.77 -10.63
N MET A 137 5.48 2.77 -9.78
CA MET A 137 6.07 2.58 -8.45
C MET A 137 5.18 1.69 -7.57
N ASP A 138 3.88 2.03 -7.47
CA ASP A 138 2.91 1.26 -6.69
C ASP A 138 2.65 -0.12 -7.31
N MET A 139 2.63 -0.21 -8.64
CA MET A 139 2.44 -1.49 -9.34
C MET A 139 3.60 -2.46 -9.11
N PHE A 140 4.83 -1.96 -9.01
CA PHE A 140 5.97 -2.79 -8.62
C PHE A 140 5.81 -3.33 -7.20
N SER A 141 5.49 -2.46 -6.24
CA SER A 141 5.23 -2.84 -4.85
C SER A 141 4.10 -3.87 -4.75
N PHE A 142 3.02 -3.67 -5.52
CA PHE A 142 1.91 -4.60 -5.60
C PHE A 142 2.33 -5.96 -6.17
N GLY A 143 3.20 -6.01 -7.18
CA GLY A 143 3.75 -7.26 -7.70
C GLY A 143 4.49 -8.07 -6.65
N LEU A 144 5.23 -7.40 -5.75
CA LEU A 144 5.89 -8.06 -4.62
C LEU A 144 4.89 -8.59 -3.58
N ILE A 145 3.79 -7.88 -3.36
CA ILE A 145 2.68 -8.34 -2.50
C ILE A 145 2.00 -9.57 -3.12
N LEU A 146 1.75 -9.58 -4.43
CA LEU A 146 1.21 -10.76 -5.13
C LEU A 146 2.12 -11.98 -4.97
N TYR A 147 3.44 -11.80 -5.09
CA TYR A 147 4.41 -12.86 -4.84
C TYR A 147 4.33 -13.39 -3.40
N LEU A 148 4.24 -12.49 -2.41
CA LEU A 148 4.08 -12.86 -1.00
C LEU A 148 2.78 -13.63 -0.76
N LEU A 149 1.67 -13.21 -1.36
CA LEU A 149 0.38 -13.90 -1.25
C LEU A 149 0.42 -15.30 -1.88
N GLU A 150 1.18 -15.48 -2.96
CA GLU A 150 1.30 -16.77 -3.64
C GLU A 150 2.21 -17.75 -2.89
N THR A 151 3.38 -17.27 -2.47
CA THR A 151 4.43 -18.13 -1.88
C THR A 151 4.34 -18.24 -0.37
N GLY A 152 3.84 -17.19 0.31
CA GLY A 152 3.94 -17.01 1.76
C GLY A 152 5.30 -16.51 2.23
N ASP A 153 6.24 -16.29 1.31
CA ASP A 153 7.60 -15.90 1.64
C ASP A 153 7.84 -14.44 1.27
N PHE A 154 8.43 -13.70 2.21
CA PHE A 154 9.00 -12.39 1.93
C PHE A 154 10.24 -12.56 1.06
N ILE A 155 10.39 -11.72 0.04
CA ILE A 155 11.63 -11.67 -0.72
C ILE A 155 12.73 -11.14 0.21
N LYS A 156 13.54 -12.07 0.75
CA LYS A 156 14.62 -11.77 1.71
C LYS A 156 15.73 -10.89 1.12
N ASN A 157 15.75 -10.67 -0.20
CA ASN A 157 16.66 -9.78 -0.91
C ASN A 157 16.02 -9.22 -2.20
N SER A 158 15.21 -8.16 -2.11
CA SER A 158 14.76 -7.38 -3.29
C SER A 158 15.95 -6.90 -4.15
N PHE A 159 17.13 -6.73 -3.54
CA PHE A 159 18.41 -6.46 -4.22
C PHE A 159 18.79 -7.48 -5.32
N PHE A 160 18.34 -8.73 -5.25
CA PHE A 160 18.64 -9.71 -6.32
C PHE A 160 17.83 -9.48 -7.59
N LEU A 161 16.61 -8.91 -7.49
CA LEU A 161 15.83 -8.52 -8.67
C LEU A 161 16.44 -7.30 -9.38
N LEU A 162 17.24 -6.49 -8.68
CA LEU A 162 17.89 -5.29 -9.20
C LEU A 162 19.17 -5.58 -10.00
N LYS A 163 19.78 -6.77 -9.87
CA LYS A 163 20.98 -7.15 -10.62
C LYS A 163 20.69 -7.72 -12.01
N VAL A 164 19.42 -7.87 -12.38
CA VAL A 164 19.00 -8.37 -13.70
C VAL A 164 18.71 -7.22 -14.69
N TYR A 165 18.84 -5.95 -14.27
CA TYR A 165 18.66 -4.75 -15.11
C TYR A 165 19.76 -3.68 -14.96
#